data_AF-A0A9X4KDK7-F1
#
_entry.id   AF-A0A9X4KDK7-F1
#
_cell.length_a   1.000
_cell.length_b   1.000
_cell.length_c   1.000
_cell.angle_alpha   90.00
_cell.angle_beta   90.00
_cell.angle_gamma   90.00
#
_symmetry.space_group_name_H-M   'P 1'
#
loop_
_entity.id
_entity.type
_entity.pdbx_description
1 polymer ?
#
loop_
_entity_poly.entity_id
_entity_poly.type
_entity_poly.pdbx_seq_one_letter_code
_entity_poly.pdbx_strand_id
1 'polypeptide(L)' 'MSEAGIPFQEIATALGLHLNLPVQGIGVEEAGKHFGWLAPFTKTDNPASSALTQERLGWNPVHPTLLDDIRKGYYF' A
#
# COMPACT_ATOMS: atom_id res chain seq x y z
N MET A 1 8.10 -3.57 8.45
CA MET A 1 6.66 -3.88 8.40
C MET A 1 6.47 -5.37 8.18
N SER A 2 5.54 -5.99 8.92
CA SER A 2 5.24 -7.44 8.84
C SER A 2 4.09 -7.79 7.92
N GLU A 3 3.28 -6.80 7.56
CA GLU A 3 1.96 -7.03 6.98
C GLU A 3 2.06 -7.55 5.55
N ALA A 4 1.17 -8.48 5.23
CA ALA A 4 1.04 -9.04 3.90
C ALA A 4 0.01 -8.22 3.13
N GLY A 5 0.40 -7.75 1.94
CA GLY A 5 -0.45 -7.20 0.88
C GLY A 5 -1.61 -6.29 1.33
N ILE A 6 -1.41 -4.97 1.25
CA ILE A 6 -2.50 -4.00 1.47
C ILE A 6 -3.10 -3.62 0.11
N PRO A 7 -4.43 -3.65 -0.06
CA PRO A 7 -5.06 -3.19 -1.29
C PRO A 7 -4.73 -1.72 -1.57
N PHE A 8 -4.40 -1.40 -2.83
CA PHE A 8 -4.16 -0.01 -3.27
C PHE A 8 -5.33 0.92 -2.92
N GLN A 9 -6.56 0.41 -2.98
CA GLN A 9 -7.76 1.15 -2.61
C GLN A 9 -7.75 1.59 -1.14
N GLU A 10 -7.28 0.74 -0.21
CA GLU A 10 -7.26 1.07 1.21
C GLU A 10 -6.23 2.16 1.52
N ILE A 11 -5.06 2.08 0.88
CA ILE A 11 -4.02 3.12 0.98
C ILE A 11 -4.56 4.45 0.45
N ALA A 12 -5.13 4.46 -0.77
CA ALA A 12 -5.71 5.67 -1.38
C ALA A 12 -6.84 6.26 -0.53
N THR A 13 -7.68 5.41 0.06
CA THR A 13 -8.78 5.82 0.94
C THR A 13 -8.27 6.46 2.23
N ALA A 14 -7.28 5.84 2.89
CA ALA A 14 -6.70 6.37 4.11
C ALA A 14 -6.04 7.74 3.89
N LEU A 15 -5.32 7.89 2.76
CA LEU A 15 -4.72 9.16 2.36
C LEU A 15 -5.77 10.23 2.06
N GLY A 16 -6.78 9.91 1.26
CA GLY A 16 -7.84 10.85 0.87
C GLY A 16 -8.64 11.36 2.07
N LEU A 17 -8.95 10.48 3.03
CA LEU A 17 -9.63 10.87 4.26
C LEU A 17 -8.82 11.88 5.08
N HIS A 18 -7.52 11.64 5.25
CA HIS A 18 -6.69 12.53 6.07
C HIS A 18 -6.43 13.87 5.39
N LEU A 19 -6.20 13.85 4.08
CA LEU A 19 -5.91 15.05 3.29
C LEU A 19 -7.16 15.81 2.83
N ASN A 20 -8.36 15.30 3.13
CA ASN A 20 -9.64 15.80 2.62
C ASN A 20 -9.66 15.91 1.08
N LEU A 21 -9.21 14.85 0.41
CA LEU A 21 -9.16 14.75 -1.04
C LEU A 21 -10.10 13.65 -1.56
N PRO A 22 -10.75 13.86 -2.72
CA PRO A 22 -11.58 12.83 -3.33
C PRO A 22 -10.73 11.64 -3.78
N VAL A 23 -11.25 10.43 -3.58
CA VAL A 23 -10.63 9.18 -4.03
C VAL A 23 -11.43 8.65 -5.22
N GLN A 24 -10.74 8.39 -6.32
CA GLN A 24 -11.37 7.93 -7.57
C GLN A 24 -10.77 6.58 -8.00
N GLY A 25 -11.65 5.65 -8.38
CA GLY A 25 -11.25 4.42 -9.06
C GLY A 25 -10.89 4.70 -10.52
N ILE A 26 -9.79 4.11 -10.99
CA ILE A 26 -9.29 4.28 -12.35
C ILE A 26 -9.49 2.97 -13.11
N GLY A 27 -10.05 3.07 -14.32
CA GLY A 27 -10.22 1.91 -15.20
C GLY A 27 -8.88 1.37 -15.72
N VAL A 28 -8.86 0.09 -16.08
CA VAL A 28 -7.65 -0.61 -16.58
C VAL A 28 -7.06 0.05 -17.83
N GLU A 29 -7.90 0.61 -18.69
CA GLU A 29 -7.50 1.32 -19.92
C GLU A 29 -6.83 2.67 -19.60
N GLU A 30 -7.33 3.39 -18.60
CA GLU A 30 -6.79 4.69 -18.19
C GLU A 30 -5.53 4.57 -17.32
N ALA A 31 -5.29 3.40 -16.72
CA ALA A 31 -4.13 3.18 -15.85
C ALA A 31 -2.79 3.48 -16.55
N GLY A 32 -2.66 3.18 -17.85
CA GLY A 32 -1.45 3.49 -18.63
C GLY A 32 -1.17 4.99 -18.72
N LYS A 33 -2.22 5.79 -18.90
CA LYS A 33 -2.11 7.25 -18.96
C LYS A 33 -1.85 7.86 -17.59
N HIS A 34 -2.45 7.30 -16.53
CA HIS A 34 -2.33 7.83 -15.18
C HIS A 34 -0.98 7.47 -14.51
N PHE A 35 -0.58 6.20 -14.58
CA PHE A 35 0.61 5.68 -13.89
C PHE A 35 1.85 5.57 -14.79
N GLY A 36 1.72 5.73 -16.11
CA GLY A 36 2.83 5.65 -17.05
C GLY A 36 3.55 4.30 -16.97
N TRP A 37 4.86 4.32 -16.78
CA TRP A 37 5.68 3.10 -16.68
C TRP A 37 5.34 2.23 -15.47
N LEU A 38 4.65 2.77 -14.45
CA LEU A 38 4.20 2.02 -13.28
C LEU A 38 2.91 1.22 -13.52
N ALA A 39 2.17 1.52 -14.59
CA ALA A 39 0.88 0.89 -14.88
C ALA A 39 0.88 -0.65 -14.93
N PRO A 40 1.97 -1.36 -15.33
CA PRO A 40 2.02 -2.81 -15.22
C PRO A 40 1.92 -3.29 -13.75
N PHE A 41 2.55 -2.59 -12.82
CA PHE A 41 2.57 -2.99 -11.40
C PHE A 41 1.24 -2.70 -10.69
N THR A 42 0.47 -1.71 -11.14
CA THR A 42 -0.84 -1.41 -10.56
C THR A 42 -1.91 -2.43 -10.91
N LYS A 43 -1.66 -3.29 -11.90
CA LYS A 43 -2.57 -4.36 -12.35
C LYS A 43 -2.22 -5.73 -11.78
N THR A 44 -1.01 -5.89 -11.24
CA THR A 44 -0.50 -7.16 -10.78
C THR A 44 -0.63 -7.24 -9.27
N ASP A 45 -1.30 -8.30 -8.79
CA ASP A 45 -1.21 -8.66 -7.38
C ASP A 45 0.21 -9.17 -7.09
N ASN A 46 0.88 -8.55 -6.12
CA ASN A 46 2.24 -8.89 -5.73
C ASN A 46 2.28 -9.22 -4.22
N PRO A 47 1.70 -10.36 -3.82
CA PRO A 47 1.66 -10.75 -2.42
C PRO A 47 3.07 -11.06 -1.93
N ALA A 48 3.56 -10.22 -1.02
CA ALA A 48 4.82 -10.42 -0.33
C ALA A 48 4.57 -10.80 1.13
N SER A 49 5.41 -11.68 1.66
CA SER A 49 5.41 -12.07 3.07
C SER A 49 6.79 -11.93 3.66
N SER A 50 6.85 -11.54 4.94
CA SER A 50 8.10 -11.45 5.70
C SER A 50 8.44 -12.73 6.47
N ALA A 51 7.60 -13.78 6.39
CA ALA A 51 7.70 -14.98 7.24
C ALA A 51 9.10 -15.64 7.21
N LEU A 52 9.67 -15.85 6.02
CA LEU A 52 11.00 -16.46 5.89
C LEU A 52 12.11 -15.61 6.50
N THR A 53 11.98 -14.27 6.42
CA THR A 53 12.95 -13.35 7.04
C THR A 53 12.88 -13.43 8.55
N GLN A 54 11.66 -13.51 9.11
CA GLN A 54 11.46 -13.66 10.56
C GLN A 54 12.02 -15.00 11.05
N GLU A 55 11.72 -16.10 10.37
CA GLU A 55 12.21 -17.44 10.70
C GLU A 55 13.74 -17.51 10.69
N ARG A 56 14.37 -17.02 9.62
CA ARG A 56 15.82 -17.17 9.42
C ARG A 56 16.66 -16.24 10.27
N LEU A 57 16.16 -15.04 10.56
CA LEU A 57 16.92 -14.01 11.25
C LEU A 57 16.49 -13.81 12.71
N GLY A 58 15.42 -14.49 13.16
CA GLY A 58 14.80 -14.22 14.46
C GLY A 58 14.25 -12.80 14.58
N TRP A 59 14.07 -12.11 13.44
CA TRP A 59 13.57 -10.75 13.40
C TRP A 59 12.07 -10.73 13.68
N ASN A 60 11.63 -9.96 14.67
CA ASN A 60 10.22 -9.75 14.98
C ASN A 60 9.82 -8.30 14.67
N PRO A 61 8.87 -8.05 13.75
CA PRO A 61 8.43 -6.69 13.45
C PRO A 61 7.64 -6.10 14.64
N VAL A 62 8.06 -4.94 15.12
CA VAL A 62 7.44 -4.25 16.28
C VAL A 62 6.79 -2.91 15.94
N HIS A 63 6.93 -2.47 14.69
CA HIS A 63 6.37 -1.19 14.23
C HIS A 63 4.92 -1.35 13.76
N PRO A 64 4.12 -0.28 13.83
CA PRO A 64 2.75 -0.27 13.31
C PRO A 64 2.66 -0.65 11.84
N THR A 65 1.43 -0.93 11.40
CA THR A 65 1.13 -1.13 9.99
C THR A 65 1.19 0.18 9.22
N LEU A 66 1.34 0.12 7.89
CA LEU A 66 1.31 1.29 7.02
C LEU A 66 0.00 2.07 7.20
N LEU A 67 -1.13 1.38 7.29
CA LEU A 67 -2.42 2.04 7.50
C LEU A 67 -2.51 2.73 8.87
N ASP A 68 -1.91 2.16 9.92
CA ASP A 68 -1.86 2.81 11.23
C ASP A 68 -1.03 4.09 11.17
N ASP A 69 0.11 4.06 10.50
CA ASP A 69 1.00 5.21 10.38
C ASP A 69 0.38 6.32 9.50
N ILE A 70 -0.34 5.97 8.42
CA ILE A 70 -1.14 6.92 7.63
C ILE A 70 -2.24 7.53 8.49
N ARG A 71 -3.01 6.72 9.23
CA ARG A 71 -4.11 7.23 10.08
C ARG A 71 -3.61 8.17 11.18
N LYS A 72 -2.40 7.94 11.71
CA LYS A 72 -1.74 8.81 12.68
C LYS A 72 -1.14 10.08 12.08
N GLY A 73 -1.09 10.18 10.76
CA GLY A 73 -0.56 11.34 10.05
C GLY A 73 0.96 11.43 10.00
N TYR A 74 1.66 10.29 10.02
CA TYR A 74 3.13 10.30 9.91
C TYR A 74 3.66 10.43 8.47
N TYR A 75 2.78 10.53 7.48
CA TYR A 75 3.14 10.60 6.06
C TYR A 75 2.82 11.95 5.40
N PHE A 76 2.37 12.95 6.15
CA PHE A 76 2.01 14.29 5.68
C PHE A 76 2.02 15.32 6.81
#